data_AF-A0A183JIR6-F1
#
_entry.id   AF-A0A183JIR6-F1
#
_cell.length_a   1.000
_cell.length_b   1.000
_cell.length_c   1.000
_cell.angle_alpha   90.00
_cell.angle_beta   90.00
_cell.angle_gamma   90.00
#
_symmetry.space_group_name_H-M   'P 1'
#
loop_
_entity.id
_entity.type
_entity.pdbx_description
1 polymer ?
#
loop_
_entity_poly.entity_id
_entity_poly.type
_entity_poly.pdbx_seq_one_letter_code
_entity_poly.pdbx_strand_id
1 'polypeptide(L)'
;YIGVVNRSQRDIEGRKDIKAALAAERKFFLSHPSYRHMADRMGTPFLQSTLNQQLTNHIRDTLPGLRNKLQSQMLAMEKEVEEYKHYKPSDPSFKTKALLLTVQSFEKDFHHAIDGGGSEIDTKTLSGGALINRIFHERLPYEMNKIETDEEELRKEISYAIRNIHGIRTGLFTPDLAFETITRKQIDKMKIPSLKCADLVVAQLTEIVHACTARMENFPRLREETERIVNQWIREREIRARDQIVLLVDIQLSYMNTNHEDFIGFER
;
A
#
# COMPACT_ATOMS: atom_id res chain seq x y z
N TYR A 1 -40.80 -41.10 13.55
CA TYR A 1 -40.21 -41.41 14.86
C TYR A 1 -40.18 -42.92 15.05
N ILE A 2 -39.10 -43.45 15.64
CA ILE A 2 -38.94 -44.88 15.92
C ILE A 2 -38.87 -45.04 17.43
N GLY A 3 -39.81 -45.78 18.01
CA GLY A 3 -39.82 -46.11 19.43
C GLY A 3 -38.84 -47.23 19.75
N VAL A 4 -38.13 -47.10 20.88
CA VAL A 4 -37.15 -48.09 21.36
C VAL A 4 -37.43 -48.36 22.83
N VAL A 5 -37.29 -49.62 23.26
CA VAL A 5 -37.42 -50.03 24.67
C VAL A 5 -36.06 -50.46 25.18
N ASN A 6 -35.51 -49.67 26.09
CA ASN A 6 -34.19 -49.92 26.67
C ASN A 6 -34.27 -50.75 27.96
N ARG A 7 -33.10 -51.24 28.40
CA ARG A 7 -32.92 -51.88 29.70
C ARG A 7 -33.23 -50.88 30.83
N SER A 8 -34.01 -51.32 31.81
CA SER A 8 -34.25 -50.55 33.04
C SER A 8 -33.03 -50.60 33.97
N GLN A 9 -33.00 -49.73 35.00
CA GLN A 9 -31.90 -49.70 35.97
C GLN A 9 -31.64 -51.08 36.62
N ARG A 10 -32.71 -51.82 36.92
CA ARG A 10 -32.64 -53.18 37.46
C ARG A 10 -32.08 -54.20 36.46
N ASP A 11 -32.40 -54.06 35.17
CA ASP A 11 -31.84 -54.92 34.11
C ASP A 11 -30.34 -54.67 33.90
N ILE A 12 -29.87 -53.44 34.17
CA ILE A 12 -28.45 -53.06 34.09
C ILE A 12 -27.67 -53.68 35.26
N GLU A 13 -28.18 -53.53 36.49
CA GLU A 13 -27.60 -54.16 37.69
C GLU A 13 -27.56 -55.69 37.56
N GLY A 14 -28.59 -56.29 36.96
CA GLY A 14 -28.66 -57.73 36.66
C GLY A 14 -27.89 -58.19 35.41
N ARG A 15 -27.13 -57.30 34.75
CA ARG A 15 -26.35 -57.59 33.53
C ARG A 15 -27.13 -58.34 32.45
N LYS A 16 -28.38 -57.93 32.20
CA LYS A 16 -29.24 -58.56 31.20
C LYS A 16 -28.61 -58.52 29.81
N ASP A 17 -28.57 -59.70 29.18
CA ASP A 17 -28.01 -59.90 27.84
C ASP A 17 -28.77 -59.11 26.78
N ILE A 18 -28.05 -58.66 25.75
CA ILE A 18 -28.58 -57.84 24.66
C ILE A 18 -29.62 -58.63 23.86
N LYS A 19 -29.43 -59.93 23.62
CA LYS A 19 -30.42 -60.75 22.90
C LYS A 19 -31.72 -60.86 23.68
N ALA A 20 -31.63 -61.01 25.00
CA ALA A 20 -32.79 -61.04 25.89
C ALA A 20 -33.52 -59.69 25.93
N ALA A 21 -32.78 -58.57 25.88
CA ALA A 21 -33.36 -57.23 25.79
C ALA A 21 -34.10 -57.00 24.47
N LEU A 22 -33.52 -57.39 23.33
CA LEU A 22 -34.15 -57.29 22.01
C LEU A 22 -35.40 -58.17 21.89
N ALA A 23 -35.37 -59.38 22.47
CA ALA A 23 -36.53 -60.25 22.52
C ALA A 23 -37.67 -59.66 23.38
N ALA A 24 -37.33 -59.05 24.52
CA ALA A 24 -38.30 -58.36 25.37
C ALA A 24 -38.90 -57.13 24.68
N GLU A 25 -38.08 -56.35 23.97
CA GLU A 25 -38.51 -55.21 23.15
C GLU A 25 -39.51 -55.67 22.06
N ARG A 26 -39.19 -56.72 21.30
CA ARG A 26 -40.07 -57.26 20.27
C ARG A 26 -41.40 -57.76 20.87
N LYS A 27 -41.35 -58.44 22.01
CA LYS A 27 -42.55 -58.90 22.71
C LYS A 27 -43.43 -57.73 23.15
N PHE A 28 -42.84 -56.67 23.70
CA PHE A 28 -43.56 -55.46 24.13
C PHE A 28 -44.35 -54.84 22.98
N PHE A 29 -43.70 -54.58 21.84
CA PHE A 29 -44.36 -53.96 20.69
C PHE A 29 -45.45 -54.84 20.08
N LEU A 30 -45.33 -56.17 20.15
CA LEU A 30 -46.36 -57.10 19.67
C LEU A 30 -47.55 -57.26 20.65
N SER A 31 -47.30 -57.16 21.95
CA SER A 31 -48.33 -57.34 22.98
C SER A 31 -49.13 -56.08 23.30
N HIS A 32 -48.57 -54.89 23.04
CA HIS A 32 -49.22 -53.63 23.41
C HIS A 32 -50.31 -53.24 22.40
N PRO A 33 -51.60 -53.09 22.82
CA PRO A 33 -52.72 -52.85 21.89
C PRO A 33 -52.53 -51.62 20.99
N SER A 34 -51.97 -50.54 21.53
CA SER A 34 -51.76 -49.28 20.81
C SER A 34 -50.61 -49.31 19.80
N TYR A 35 -49.61 -50.18 19.98
CA TYR A 35 -48.40 -50.21 19.14
C TYR A 35 -48.28 -51.45 18.25
N ARG A 36 -49.13 -52.45 18.46
CA ARG A 36 -49.13 -53.72 17.71
C ARG A 36 -49.16 -53.54 16.19
N HIS A 37 -49.98 -52.60 15.71
CA HIS A 37 -50.09 -52.29 14.27
C HIS A 37 -48.83 -51.64 13.67
N MET A 38 -47.87 -51.20 14.49
CA MET A 38 -46.59 -50.61 14.07
C MET A 38 -45.38 -51.43 14.51
N ALA A 39 -45.56 -52.62 15.10
CA ALA A 39 -44.48 -53.38 15.72
C ALA A 39 -43.30 -53.70 14.77
N ASP A 40 -43.56 -53.77 13.46
CA ASP A 40 -42.54 -54.00 12.42
C ASP A 40 -41.74 -52.75 12.02
N ARG A 41 -42.23 -51.55 12.40
CA ARG A 41 -41.56 -50.26 12.19
C ARG A 41 -41.00 -49.67 13.48
N MET A 42 -40.89 -50.47 14.53
CA MET A 42 -40.45 -50.08 15.86
C MET A 42 -39.34 -51.00 16.37
N GLY A 43 -38.60 -50.52 17.36
CA GLY A 43 -37.52 -51.25 18.01
C GLY A 43 -36.14 -51.00 17.43
N THR A 44 -35.13 -51.44 18.20
CA THR A 44 -33.71 -51.22 17.92
C THR A 44 -33.27 -51.76 16.55
N PRO A 45 -33.68 -52.96 16.08
CA PRO A 45 -33.27 -53.47 14.76
C PRO A 45 -33.78 -52.62 13.60
N PHE A 46 -35.01 -52.11 13.70
CA PHE A 46 -35.60 -51.24 12.68
C PHE A 46 -34.97 -49.83 12.70
N LEU A 47 -34.61 -49.33 13.89
CA LEU A 47 -33.82 -48.10 14.02
C LEU A 47 -32.46 -48.24 13.33
N GLN A 48 -31.75 -49.35 13.57
CA GLN A 48 -30.44 -49.60 12.99
C GLN A 48 -30.49 -49.66 11.45
N SER A 49 -31.45 -50.39 10.87
CA SER A 49 -31.61 -50.44 9.41
C SER A 49 -31.99 -49.09 8.83
N THR A 50 -32.87 -48.34 9.50
CA THR A 50 -33.28 -47.00 9.07
C THR A 50 -32.11 -46.02 9.11
N LEU A 51 -31.29 -46.02 10.18
CA LEU A 51 -30.11 -45.16 10.28
C LEU A 51 -29.06 -45.49 9.22
N ASN A 52 -28.80 -46.79 8.96
CA ASN A 52 -27.89 -47.20 7.88
C ASN A 52 -28.40 -46.76 6.51
N GLN A 53 -29.70 -46.88 6.25
CA GLN A 53 -30.30 -46.43 5.00
C GLN A 53 -30.22 -44.90 4.85
N GLN A 54 -30.55 -44.15 5.90
CA GLN A 54 -30.47 -42.69 5.91
C GLN A 54 -29.04 -42.21 5.70
N LEU A 55 -28.06 -42.82 6.38
CA LEU A 55 -26.65 -42.50 6.19
C LEU A 55 -26.19 -42.80 4.76
N THR A 56 -26.53 -43.96 4.22
CA THR A 56 -26.15 -44.35 2.85
C THR A 56 -26.76 -43.41 1.81
N ASN A 57 -28.03 -43.02 1.98
CA ASN A 57 -28.69 -42.07 1.10
C ASN A 57 -28.07 -40.67 1.23
N HIS A 58 -27.83 -40.20 2.45
CA HIS A 58 -27.19 -38.91 2.68
C HIS A 58 -25.79 -38.84 2.07
N ILE A 59 -24.98 -39.90 2.21
CA ILE A 59 -23.66 -40.00 1.55
C ILE A 59 -23.85 -39.91 0.03
N ARG A 60 -24.79 -40.67 -0.55
CA ARG A 60 -25.05 -40.66 -2.00
C ARG A 60 -25.47 -39.28 -2.50
N ASP A 61 -26.32 -38.58 -1.76
CA ASP A 61 -26.87 -37.28 -2.16
C ASP A 61 -25.84 -36.15 -2.00
N THR A 62 -24.95 -36.25 -1.02
CA THR A 62 -23.91 -35.24 -0.76
C THR A 62 -22.63 -35.44 -1.59
N LEU A 63 -22.35 -36.67 -2.03
CA LEU A 63 -21.13 -37.01 -2.78
C LEU A 63 -20.93 -36.17 -4.06
N PRO A 64 -21.97 -35.96 -4.92
CA PRO A 64 -21.83 -35.14 -6.12
C PRO A 64 -21.46 -33.69 -5.79
N GLY A 65 -22.06 -33.11 -4.73
CA GLY A 65 -21.75 -31.76 -4.28
C GLY A 65 -20.31 -31.64 -3.75
N LEU A 66 -19.87 -32.61 -2.95
CA LEU A 66 -18.49 -32.68 -2.47
C LEU A 66 -17.50 -32.83 -3.64
N ARG A 67 -17.79 -33.71 -4.61
CA ARG A 67 -16.96 -33.90 -5.80
C ARG A 67 -16.80 -32.60 -6.57
N ASN A 68 -17.91 -31.89 -6.82
CA ASN A 68 -17.87 -30.63 -7.55
C ASN A 68 -17.08 -29.57 -6.78
N LYS A 69 -17.25 -29.49 -5.45
CA LYS A 69 -16.47 -28.57 -4.61
C LYS A 69 -14.97 -28.87 -4.66
N LEU A 70 -14.59 -30.14 -4.54
CA LEU A 70 -13.19 -30.57 -4.65
C LEU A 70 -12.63 -30.28 -6.04
N GLN A 71 -13.41 -30.49 -7.09
CA GLN A 71 -13.00 -30.19 -8.46
C GLN A 71 -12.77 -28.68 -8.67
N SER A 72 -13.65 -27.81 -8.16
CA SER A 72 -13.45 -26.36 -8.21
C SER A 72 -12.22 -25.91 -7.42
N GLN A 73 -12.00 -26.48 -6.23
CA GLN A 73 -10.80 -26.19 -5.43
C GLN A 73 -9.52 -26.66 -6.12
N MET A 74 -9.55 -27.85 -6.73
CA MET A 74 -8.44 -28.39 -7.51
C MET A 74 -8.10 -27.48 -8.69
N LEU A 75 -9.10 -27.06 -9.49
CA LEU A 75 -8.89 -26.17 -10.63
C LEU A 75 -8.30 -24.80 -10.22
N ALA A 76 -8.75 -24.25 -9.09
CA ALA A 76 -8.19 -23.01 -8.56
C ALA A 76 -6.72 -23.18 -8.17
N MET A 77 -6.38 -24.27 -7.47
CA MET A 77 -5.01 -24.59 -7.06
C MET A 77 -4.11 -24.98 -8.24
N GLU A 78 -4.65 -25.65 -9.27
CA GLU A 78 -3.87 -26.05 -10.45
C GLU A 78 -3.24 -24.85 -11.16
N LYS A 79 -3.92 -23.69 -11.15
CA LYS A 79 -3.37 -22.46 -11.73
C LYS A 79 -2.09 -22.01 -11.01
N GLU A 80 -2.10 -22.02 -9.67
CA GLU A 80 -0.93 -21.69 -8.86
C GLU A 80 0.15 -22.78 -9.01
N VAL A 81 -0.24 -24.05 -8.94
CA VAL A 81 0.68 -25.20 -9.05
C VAL A 81 1.40 -25.21 -10.40
N GLU A 82 0.75 -24.82 -11.50
CA GLU A 82 1.39 -24.73 -12.82
C GLU A 82 2.60 -23.78 -12.81
N GLU A 83 2.52 -22.68 -12.04
CA GLU A 83 3.64 -21.74 -11.87
C GLU A 83 4.82 -22.38 -11.13
N TYR A 84 4.56 -23.36 -10.25
CA TYR A 84 5.57 -24.10 -9.49
C TYR A 84 5.99 -25.45 -10.13
N LYS A 85 5.27 -25.99 -11.13
CA LYS A 85 5.59 -27.30 -11.74
C LYS A 85 6.98 -27.34 -12.39
N HIS A 86 7.46 -26.21 -12.87
CA HIS A 86 8.81 -26.07 -13.45
C HIS A 86 9.87 -25.70 -12.40
N TYR A 87 9.51 -25.64 -11.12
CA TYR A 87 10.43 -25.29 -10.05
C TYR A 87 11.44 -26.41 -9.82
N LYS A 88 12.68 -26.16 -10.21
CA LYS A 88 13.85 -26.94 -9.78
C LYS A 88 14.69 -26.05 -8.87
N PRO A 89 14.82 -26.36 -7.57
CA PRO A 89 15.58 -25.52 -6.63
C PRO A 89 17.05 -25.28 -7.06
N SER A 90 17.59 -26.19 -7.87
CA SER A 90 18.94 -26.18 -8.40
C SER A 90 19.11 -25.46 -9.74
N ASP A 91 18.04 -25.01 -10.40
CA ASP A 91 18.10 -24.38 -11.72
C ASP A 91 18.34 -22.86 -11.59
N PRO A 92 19.48 -22.33 -12.04
CA PRO A 92 19.76 -20.89 -11.98
C PRO A 92 18.78 -20.03 -12.79
N SER A 93 18.18 -20.59 -13.86
CA SER A 93 17.25 -19.85 -14.74
C SER A 93 16.01 -19.37 -14.00
N PHE A 94 15.53 -20.15 -13.03
CA PHE A 94 14.41 -19.78 -12.18
C PHE A 94 14.75 -18.57 -11.31
N LYS A 95 15.93 -18.56 -10.68
CA LYS A 95 16.37 -17.44 -9.83
C LYS A 95 16.47 -16.15 -10.62
N THR A 96 17.02 -16.22 -11.84
CA THR A 96 17.09 -15.08 -12.75
C THR A 96 15.71 -14.59 -13.18
N LYS A 97 14.79 -15.52 -13.51
CA LYS A 97 13.41 -15.15 -13.87
C LYS A 97 12.66 -14.50 -12.71
N ALA A 98 12.75 -15.06 -11.51
CA ALA A 98 12.11 -14.51 -10.31
C ALA A 98 12.63 -13.11 -9.98
N LEU A 99 13.95 -12.93 -10.02
CA LEU A 99 14.59 -11.63 -9.88
C LEU A 99 14.04 -10.63 -10.90
N LEU A 100 14.07 -11.00 -12.19
CA LEU A 100 13.62 -10.13 -13.28
C LEU A 100 12.14 -9.73 -13.12
N LEU A 101 11.26 -10.68 -12.84
CA LEU A 101 9.82 -10.39 -12.66
C LEU A 101 9.57 -9.51 -11.43
N THR A 102 10.29 -9.73 -10.34
CA THR A 102 10.13 -8.93 -9.12
C THR A 102 10.63 -7.50 -9.33
N VAL A 103 11.76 -7.32 -10.03
CA VAL A 103 12.29 -6.00 -10.39
C VAL A 103 11.37 -5.28 -11.37
N GLN A 104 10.84 -5.96 -12.38
CA GLN A 104 9.87 -5.38 -13.32
C GLN A 104 8.56 -4.97 -12.63
N SER A 105 8.10 -5.76 -11.65
CA SER A 105 6.95 -5.37 -10.84
C SER A 105 7.25 -4.11 -10.03
N PHE A 106 8.40 -4.05 -9.38
CA PHE A 106 8.84 -2.86 -8.64
C PHE A 106 8.93 -1.62 -9.56
N GLU A 107 9.53 -1.75 -10.74
CA GLU A 107 9.63 -0.67 -11.72
C GLU A 107 8.26 -0.13 -12.11
N LYS A 108 7.33 -1.03 -12.46
CA LYS A 108 5.96 -0.66 -12.84
C LYS A 108 5.24 0.04 -11.70
N ASP A 109 5.37 -0.49 -10.49
CA ASP A 109 4.78 0.05 -9.28
C ASP A 109 5.32 1.45 -8.94
N PHE A 110 6.63 1.63 -9.10
CA PHE A 110 7.30 2.90 -8.84
C PHE A 110 6.88 3.99 -9.84
N HIS A 111 6.86 3.68 -11.15
CA HIS A 111 6.35 4.59 -12.17
C HIS A 111 4.91 4.99 -11.87
N HIS A 112 4.08 4.02 -11.53
CA HIS A 112 2.67 4.24 -11.23
C HIS A 112 2.45 5.13 -9.99
N ALA A 113 3.28 4.98 -8.97
CA ALA A 113 3.22 5.81 -7.78
C ALA A 113 3.59 7.28 -8.05
N ILE A 114 4.41 7.54 -9.08
CA ILE A 114 4.87 8.88 -9.47
C ILE A 114 3.96 9.50 -10.55
N ASP A 115 3.74 8.82 -11.66
CA ASP A 115 3.02 9.37 -12.82
C ASP A 115 1.50 9.32 -12.64
N GLY A 116 1.03 8.51 -11.69
CA GLY A 116 -0.37 8.10 -11.62
C GLY A 116 -0.71 7.09 -12.72
N GLY A 117 -1.98 6.67 -12.76
CA GLY A 117 -2.45 5.69 -13.75
C GLY A 117 -2.92 4.36 -13.18
N GLY A 118 -3.39 4.37 -11.93
CA GLY A 118 -4.19 3.33 -11.26
C GLY A 118 -5.17 2.64 -12.20
N SER A 119 -5.12 1.31 -12.35
CA SER A 119 -6.36 0.60 -12.66
C SER A 119 -7.38 0.78 -11.53
N GLU A 120 -6.87 0.93 -10.30
CA GLU A 120 -7.63 1.34 -9.12
C GLU A 120 -7.06 2.68 -8.62
N ILE A 121 -7.89 3.72 -8.59
CA ILE A 121 -7.52 5.03 -8.06
C ILE A 121 -7.89 5.04 -6.58
N ASP A 122 -6.90 5.21 -5.70
CA ASP A 122 -7.18 5.41 -4.28
C ASP A 122 -7.87 6.77 -4.08
N THR A 123 -9.04 6.76 -3.48
CA THR A 123 -9.86 7.95 -3.21
C THR A 123 -9.67 8.49 -1.79
N LYS A 124 -8.89 7.79 -0.96
CA LYS A 124 -8.70 8.16 0.46
C LYS A 124 -7.37 8.86 0.71
N THR A 125 -6.33 8.50 -0.04
CA THR A 125 -4.99 9.05 0.16
C THR A 125 -4.43 9.64 -1.13
N LEU A 126 -3.60 10.68 -0.99
CA LEU A 126 -2.90 11.27 -2.13
C LEU A 126 -1.75 10.33 -2.54
N SER A 127 -1.61 10.11 -3.85
CA SER A 127 -0.47 9.36 -4.38
C SER A 127 0.85 10.12 -4.17
N GLY A 128 1.96 9.39 -4.21
CA GLY A 128 3.30 9.97 -4.10
C GLY A 128 3.55 11.09 -5.12
N GLY A 129 3.15 10.87 -6.38
CA GLY A 129 3.17 11.88 -7.43
C GLY A 129 2.34 13.12 -7.14
N ALA A 130 1.13 12.95 -6.61
CA ALA A 130 0.26 14.07 -6.23
C ALA A 130 0.86 14.89 -5.07
N LEU A 131 1.51 14.24 -4.10
CA LEU A 131 2.22 14.91 -3.02
C LEU A 131 3.42 15.71 -3.54
N ILE A 132 4.19 15.16 -4.49
CA ILE A 132 5.27 15.90 -5.17
C ILE A 132 4.72 17.11 -5.93
N ASN A 133 3.61 16.95 -6.65
CA ASN A 133 2.95 18.05 -7.36
C ASN A 133 2.56 19.18 -6.39
N ARG A 134 2.00 18.83 -5.23
CA ARG A 134 1.66 19.76 -4.16
C ARG A 134 2.88 20.49 -3.60
N ILE A 135 4.01 19.82 -3.45
CA ILE A 135 5.26 20.47 -3.02
C ILE A 135 5.64 21.58 -4.01
N PHE A 136 5.58 21.31 -5.30
CA PHE A 136 5.95 22.29 -6.33
C PHE A 136 4.96 23.44 -6.47
N HIS A 137 3.65 23.18 -6.41
CA HIS A 137 2.64 24.18 -6.78
C HIS A 137 1.95 24.86 -5.58
N GLU A 138 2.03 24.27 -4.39
CA GLU A 138 1.47 24.88 -3.18
C GLU A 138 2.58 25.25 -2.19
N ARG A 139 3.47 24.31 -1.86
CA ARG A 139 4.42 24.51 -0.77
C ARG A 139 5.55 25.48 -1.14
N LEU A 140 6.15 25.30 -2.31
CA LEU A 140 7.24 26.15 -2.76
C LEU A 140 6.79 27.61 -2.94
N PRO A 141 5.68 27.92 -3.65
CA PRO A 141 5.16 29.29 -3.74
C PRO A 141 4.83 29.89 -2.37
N TYR A 142 4.27 29.10 -1.46
CA TYR A 142 4.00 29.55 -0.08
C TYR A 142 5.30 29.94 0.66
N GLU A 143 6.34 29.11 0.60
CA GLU A 143 7.63 29.43 1.23
C GLU A 143 8.34 30.60 0.55
N MET A 144 8.15 30.79 -0.76
CA MET A 144 8.65 31.93 -1.51
C MET A 144 7.96 33.24 -1.10
N ASN A 145 6.63 33.23 -0.96
CA ASN A 145 5.88 34.40 -0.49
C ASN A 145 6.25 34.78 0.94
N LYS A 146 6.63 33.80 1.78
CA LYS A 146 7.10 34.07 3.14
C LYS A 146 8.44 34.83 3.20
N ILE A 147 9.16 34.96 2.07
CA ILE A 147 10.35 35.82 1.96
C ILE A 147 9.96 37.31 2.02
N GLU A 148 8.66 37.64 2.11
CA GLU A 148 8.15 39.00 2.34
C GLU A 148 9.02 39.78 3.34
N THR A 149 9.63 40.85 2.81
CA THR A 149 10.47 41.76 3.57
C THR A 149 9.58 42.66 4.40
N ASP A 150 9.91 42.83 5.69
CA ASP A 150 9.37 43.94 6.47
C ASP A 150 9.67 45.26 5.74
N GLU A 151 8.61 45.98 5.35
CA GLU A 151 8.74 47.21 4.58
C GLU A 151 9.55 48.27 5.34
N GLU A 152 9.42 48.34 6.68
CA GLU A 152 10.17 49.30 7.48
C GLU A 152 11.66 48.97 7.48
N GLU A 153 12.00 47.70 7.64
CA GLU A 153 13.39 47.23 7.59
C GLU A 153 13.98 47.43 6.19
N LEU A 154 13.25 47.09 5.13
CA LEU A 154 13.69 47.28 3.75
C LEU A 154 13.93 48.76 3.43
N ARG A 155 13.04 49.66 3.84
CA ARG A 155 13.23 51.12 3.67
C ARG A 155 14.47 51.61 4.41
N LYS A 156 14.74 51.09 5.60
CA LYS A 156 15.94 51.40 6.38
C LYS A 156 17.20 50.91 5.67
N GLU A 157 17.19 49.69 5.14
CA GLU A 157 18.30 49.12 4.36
C GLU A 157 18.59 49.92 3.09
N ILE A 158 17.55 50.29 2.32
CA ILE A 158 17.68 51.14 1.13
C ILE A 158 18.30 52.49 1.51
N SER A 159 17.82 53.13 2.58
CA SER A 159 18.35 54.40 3.07
C SER A 159 19.84 54.31 3.43
N TYR A 160 20.25 53.25 4.12
CA TYR A 160 21.67 53.01 4.41
C TYR A 160 22.48 52.71 3.16
N ALA A 161 21.98 51.89 2.23
CA ALA A 161 22.68 51.58 0.99
C ALA A 161 22.95 52.86 0.16
N ILE A 162 21.94 53.71 -0.02
CA ILE A 162 22.07 54.98 -0.75
C ILE A 162 23.08 55.90 -0.05
N ARG A 163 23.00 56.06 1.27
CA ARG A 163 23.92 56.93 2.03
C ARG A 163 25.36 56.41 1.98
N ASN A 164 25.57 55.11 2.13
CA ASN A 164 26.90 54.50 2.11
C ASN A 164 27.56 54.57 0.73
N ILE A 165 26.79 54.42 -0.35
CA ILE A 165 27.31 54.53 -1.72
C ILE A 165 27.72 55.98 -2.04
N HIS A 166 26.93 56.96 -1.61
CA HIS A 166 27.27 58.37 -1.77
C HIS A 166 28.45 58.82 -0.88
N GLY A 167 28.55 58.24 0.32
CA GLY A 167 29.60 58.55 1.28
C GLY A 167 29.59 60.03 1.67
N ILE A 168 30.72 60.72 1.45
CA ILE A 168 30.88 62.15 1.75
C ILE A 168 30.25 63.08 0.69
N ARG A 169 29.83 62.55 -0.46
CA ARG A 169 29.30 63.35 -1.57
C ARG A 169 27.78 63.46 -1.43
N THR A 170 27.23 64.64 -1.69
CA THR A 170 25.77 64.81 -1.81
C THR A 170 25.31 64.31 -3.18
N GLY A 171 24.54 63.24 -3.19
CA GLY A 171 23.93 62.66 -4.38
C GLY A 171 22.72 63.43 -4.89
N LEU A 172 22.65 63.66 -6.20
CA LEU A 172 21.46 64.21 -6.87
C LEU A 172 20.47 63.12 -7.33
N PHE A 173 20.94 61.88 -7.52
CA PHE A 173 20.16 60.75 -8.02
C PHE A 173 20.38 59.51 -7.16
N THR A 174 19.42 58.58 -7.15
CA THR A 174 19.60 57.27 -6.52
C THR A 174 20.63 56.47 -7.31
N PRO A 175 21.69 55.92 -6.70
CA PRO A 175 22.69 55.15 -7.42
C PRO A 175 22.12 53.80 -7.85
N ASP A 176 22.37 53.39 -9.09
CA ASP A 176 21.96 52.06 -9.60
C ASP A 176 22.50 50.94 -8.71
N LEU A 177 23.73 51.11 -8.21
CA LEU A 177 24.38 50.17 -7.28
C LEU A 177 23.57 49.93 -5.99
N ALA A 178 22.78 50.90 -5.52
CA ALA A 178 21.94 50.74 -4.35
C ALA A 178 20.76 49.80 -4.66
N PHE A 179 20.11 50.01 -5.80
CA PHE A 179 19.08 49.12 -6.32
C PHE A 179 19.66 47.71 -6.52
N GLU A 180 20.80 47.60 -7.20
CA GLU A 180 21.45 46.32 -7.45
C GLU A 180 21.75 45.55 -6.16
N THR A 181 22.32 46.23 -5.15
CA THR A 181 22.71 45.62 -3.89
C THR A 181 21.50 45.07 -3.13
N ILE A 182 20.42 45.86 -3.05
CA ILE A 182 19.21 45.47 -2.34
C ILE A 182 18.49 44.32 -3.07
N THR A 183 18.35 44.41 -4.40
CA THR A 183 17.71 43.38 -5.22
C THR A 183 18.49 42.06 -5.15
N ARG A 184 19.83 42.10 -5.27
CA ARG A 184 20.69 40.90 -5.09
C ARG A 184 20.46 40.25 -3.73
N LYS A 185 20.34 41.05 -2.66
CA LYS A 185 20.08 40.51 -1.31
C LYS A 185 18.73 39.80 -1.22
N GLN A 186 17.70 40.26 -1.91
CA GLN A 186 16.40 39.57 -1.92
C GLN A 186 16.40 38.30 -2.77
N ILE A 187 17.03 38.34 -3.95
CA ILE A 187 17.16 37.16 -4.83
C ILE A 187 17.93 36.04 -4.12
N ASP A 188 19.01 36.36 -3.40
CA ASP A 188 19.82 35.35 -2.71
C ASP A 188 19.03 34.57 -1.63
N LYS A 189 18.06 35.22 -0.97
CA LYS A 189 17.16 34.56 0.00
C LYS A 189 16.33 33.43 -0.62
N MET A 190 16.10 33.44 -1.94
CA MET A 190 15.33 32.40 -2.65
C MET A 190 16.04 31.04 -2.66
N LYS A 191 17.36 30.99 -2.40
CA LYS A 191 18.11 29.72 -2.32
C LYS A 191 17.56 28.78 -1.27
N ILE A 192 17.26 29.30 -0.08
CA ILE A 192 16.82 28.52 1.08
C ILE A 192 15.51 27.75 0.79
N PRO A 193 14.40 28.40 0.37
CA PRO A 193 13.16 27.69 0.07
C PRO A 193 13.27 26.77 -1.16
N SER A 194 14.10 27.12 -2.15
CA SER A 194 14.36 26.25 -3.31
C SER A 194 15.08 24.96 -2.90
N LEU A 195 16.09 25.04 -2.03
CA LEU A 195 16.78 23.87 -1.50
C LEU A 195 15.87 23.03 -0.59
N LYS A 196 15.06 23.68 0.25
CA LYS A 196 14.08 23.00 1.09
C LYS A 196 13.04 22.23 0.25
N CYS A 197 12.64 22.77 -0.90
CA CYS A 197 11.78 22.06 -1.85
C CYS A 197 12.43 20.75 -2.33
N ALA A 198 13.72 20.78 -2.68
CA ALA A 198 14.45 19.57 -3.06
C ALA A 198 14.49 18.53 -1.93
N ASP A 199 14.74 18.97 -0.69
CA ASP A 199 14.74 18.08 0.49
C ASP A 199 13.38 17.39 0.69
N LEU A 200 12.27 18.15 0.54
CA LEU A 200 10.91 17.61 0.66
C LEU A 200 10.60 16.60 -0.44
N VAL A 201 11.02 16.86 -1.69
CA VAL A 201 10.84 15.93 -2.80
C VAL A 201 11.63 14.63 -2.58
N VAL A 202 12.86 14.72 -2.09
CA VAL A 202 13.69 13.55 -1.77
C VAL A 202 13.06 12.71 -0.66
N ALA A 203 12.52 13.34 0.38
CA ALA A 203 11.78 12.63 1.43
C ALA A 203 10.59 11.88 0.84
N GLN A 204 9.81 12.53 -0.03
CA GLN A 204 8.65 11.91 -0.66
C GLN A 204 9.03 10.74 -1.58
N LEU A 205 10.10 10.89 -2.37
CA LEU A 205 10.62 9.81 -3.22
C LEU A 205 11.07 8.61 -2.38
N THR A 206 11.71 8.84 -1.23
CA THR A 206 12.16 7.79 -0.32
C THR A 206 10.97 6.99 0.24
N GLU A 207 9.89 7.67 0.64
CA GLU A 207 8.65 7.01 1.08
C GLU A 207 8.02 6.16 -0.02
N ILE A 208 8.00 6.65 -1.27
CA ILE A 208 7.49 5.90 -2.43
C ILE A 208 8.31 4.62 -2.65
N VAL A 209 9.65 4.71 -2.59
CA VAL A 209 10.53 3.53 -2.70
C VAL A 209 10.20 2.51 -1.60
N HIS A 210 10.05 2.96 -0.36
CA HIS A 210 9.72 2.08 0.76
C HIS A 210 8.38 1.37 0.57
N ALA A 211 7.35 2.10 0.13
CA ALA A 211 6.03 1.54 -0.15
C ALA A 211 6.05 0.53 -1.32
N CYS A 212 6.80 0.81 -2.39
CA CYS A 212 6.89 -0.09 -3.55
C CYS A 212 7.67 -1.37 -3.22
N THR A 213 8.77 -1.25 -2.46
CA THR A 213 9.60 -2.40 -2.07
C THR A 213 8.93 -3.30 -1.02
N ALA A 214 7.90 -2.82 -0.30
CA ALA A 214 7.10 -3.66 0.59
C ALA A 214 6.45 -4.85 -0.12
N ARG A 215 6.14 -4.75 -1.42
CA ARG A 215 5.62 -5.88 -2.21
C ARG A 215 6.66 -6.97 -2.52
N MET A 216 7.94 -6.73 -2.21
CA MET A 216 9.04 -7.69 -2.37
C MET A 216 9.29 -8.56 -1.12
N GLU A 217 8.32 -8.66 -0.21
CA GLU A 217 8.42 -9.44 1.05
C GLU A 217 8.87 -10.89 0.86
N ASN A 218 8.54 -11.51 -0.27
CA ASN A 218 8.95 -12.87 -0.61
C ASN A 218 10.48 -13.03 -0.76
N PHE A 219 11.22 -11.93 -0.97
CA PHE A 219 12.67 -11.92 -1.12
C PHE A 219 13.33 -10.82 -0.25
N PRO A 220 13.48 -11.03 1.07
CA PRO A 220 13.91 -9.99 2.01
C PRO A 220 15.27 -9.35 1.67
N ARG A 221 16.26 -10.15 1.26
CA ARG A 221 17.58 -9.63 0.85
C ARG A 221 17.51 -8.81 -0.44
N LEU A 222 16.65 -9.20 -1.36
CA LEU A 222 16.46 -8.45 -2.61
C LEU A 222 15.77 -7.11 -2.32
N ARG A 223 14.79 -7.10 -1.40
CA ARG A 223 14.14 -5.88 -0.92
C ARG A 223 15.16 -4.89 -0.36
N GLU A 224 15.99 -5.34 0.59
CA GLU A 224 17.03 -4.50 1.22
C GLU A 224 18.01 -3.94 0.19
N GLU A 225 18.52 -4.77 -0.73
CA GLU A 225 19.46 -4.30 -1.76
C GLU A 225 18.81 -3.35 -2.77
N THR A 226 17.56 -3.61 -3.17
CA THR A 226 16.82 -2.72 -4.07
C THR A 226 16.61 -1.36 -3.42
N GLU A 227 16.13 -1.33 -2.18
CA GLU A 227 15.90 -0.12 -1.42
C GLU A 227 17.22 0.66 -1.22
N ARG A 228 18.32 -0.03 -0.89
CA ARG A 228 19.64 0.57 -0.75
C ARG A 228 20.14 1.22 -2.05
N ILE A 229 20.07 0.50 -3.17
CA ILE A 229 20.55 0.98 -4.48
C ILE A 229 19.75 2.19 -4.94
N VAL A 230 18.41 2.12 -4.86
CA VAL A 230 17.54 3.21 -5.32
C VAL A 230 17.72 4.45 -4.43
N ASN A 231 17.75 4.30 -3.11
CA ASN A 231 17.96 5.42 -2.19
C ASN A 231 19.34 6.06 -2.37
N GLN A 232 20.39 5.25 -2.59
CA GLN A 232 21.71 5.78 -2.92
C GLN A 232 21.66 6.63 -4.20
N TRP A 233 20.98 6.14 -5.24
CA TRP A 233 20.84 6.88 -6.49
C TRP A 233 20.06 8.18 -6.33
N ILE A 234 18.99 8.18 -5.52
CA ILE A 234 18.24 9.40 -5.16
C ILE A 234 19.16 10.42 -4.50
N ARG A 235 20.00 10.00 -3.53
CA ARG A 235 20.97 10.90 -2.87
C ARG A 235 22.02 11.46 -3.82
N GLU A 236 22.54 10.65 -4.73
CA GLU A 236 23.49 11.13 -5.75
C GLU A 236 22.84 12.15 -6.70
N ARG A 237 21.55 11.98 -7.02
CA ARG A 237 20.78 12.91 -7.86
C ARG A 237 20.40 14.18 -7.11
N GLU A 238 20.09 14.08 -5.82
CA GLU A 238 19.81 15.22 -4.94
C GLU A 238 20.97 16.22 -4.95
N ILE A 239 22.22 15.76 -4.81
CA ILE A 239 23.39 16.64 -4.80
C ILE A 239 23.46 17.45 -6.10
N ARG A 240 23.34 16.79 -7.26
CA ARG A 240 23.36 17.46 -8.57
C ARG A 240 22.21 18.44 -8.74
N ALA A 241 21.01 18.09 -8.26
CA ALA A 241 19.85 18.96 -8.31
C ALA A 241 20.05 20.21 -7.44
N ARG A 242 20.63 20.07 -6.24
CA ARG A 242 20.94 21.18 -5.35
C ARG A 242 21.97 22.12 -5.96
N ASP A 243 23.03 21.59 -6.57
CA ASP A 243 24.03 22.39 -7.28
C ASP A 243 23.38 23.19 -8.42
N GLN A 244 22.49 22.55 -9.20
CA GLN A 244 21.75 23.21 -10.27
C GLN A 244 20.80 24.31 -9.75
N ILE A 245 20.11 24.06 -8.63
CA ILE A 245 19.23 25.05 -7.99
C ILE A 245 20.03 26.29 -7.56
N VAL A 246 21.18 26.09 -6.93
CA VAL A 246 22.06 27.19 -6.52
C VAL A 246 22.55 27.97 -7.73
N LEU A 247 23.00 27.26 -8.78
CA LEU A 247 23.43 27.88 -10.03
C LEU A 247 22.34 28.72 -10.68
N LEU A 248 21.08 28.26 -10.68
CA LEU A 248 19.96 29.03 -11.22
C LEU A 248 19.78 30.36 -10.48
N VAL A 249 19.90 30.37 -9.16
CA VAL A 249 19.85 31.63 -8.39
C VAL A 249 21.07 32.49 -8.66
N ASP A 250 22.26 31.92 -8.76
CA ASP A 250 23.50 32.66 -9.07
C ASP A 250 23.46 33.31 -10.46
N ILE A 251 22.78 32.69 -11.43
CA ILE A 251 22.50 33.29 -12.74
C ILE A 251 21.63 34.54 -12.57
N GLN A 252 20.55 34.46 -11.79
CA GLN A 252 19.68 35.62 -11.51
C GLN A 252 20.43 36.74 -10.77
N LEU A 253 21.38 36.38 -9.90
CA LEU A 253 22.25 37.34 -9.25
C LEU A 253 23.24 37.96 -10.24
N SER A 254 23.72 37.23 -11.24
CA SER A 254 24.81 37.70 -12.11
C SER A 254 24.43 38.94 -12.93
N TYR A 255 23.19 39.03 -13.41
CA TYR A 255 22.72 40.13 -14.23
C TYR A 255 21.24 40.45 -13.96
N MET A 256 20.95 41.72 -13.65
CA MET A 256 19.58 42.21 -13.49
C MET A 256 19.15 42.90 -14.78
N ASN A 257 18.18 42.31 -15.48
CA ASN A 257 17.67 42.84 -16.73
C ASN A 257 16.64 43.97 -16.48
N THR A 258 17.10 45.22 -16.52
CA THR A 258 16.20 46.39 -16.43
C THR A 258 15.42 46.67 -17.73
N ASN A 259 15.66 45.91 -18.80
CA ASN A 259 14.89 45.98 -20.05
C ASN A 259 13.77 44.94 -20.13
N HIS A 260 13.49 44.23 -19.03
CA HIS A 260 12.41 43.25 -18.98
C HIS A 260 11.05 43.96 -19.14
N GLU A 261 10.13 43.37 -19.88
CA GLU A 261 8.80 43.97 -20.17
C GLU A 261 8.00 44.30 -18.90
N ASP A 262 8.13 43.46 -17.87
CA ASP A 262 7.49 43.69 -16.57
C ASP A 262 8.23 44.68 -15.65
N PHE A 263 9.41 45.20 -16.03
CA PHE A 263 10.18 46.13 -15.21
C PHE A 263 9.76 47.59 -15.46
N ILE A 264 8.78 48.07 -14.68
CA ILE A 264 8.32 49.47 -14.74
C ILE A 264 9.20 50.33 -13.84
N GLY A 265 10.32 50.82 -14.38
CA GLY A 265 11.27 51.66 -13.62
C GLY A 265 11.57 53.02 -14.25
N PHE A 266 11.93 53.02 -15.53
CA PHE A 266 12.49 54.20 -16.21
C PHE A 266 11.71 54.64 -17.46
N GLU A 267 10.57 54.02 -17.77
CA GLU A 267 9.72 54.49 -18.86
C GLU A 267 9.12 55.87 -18.50
N ARG A 268 9.44 56.85 -19.34
CA ARG A 268 8.70 58.10 -19.47
C ARG A 268 7.59 57.92 -20.48
#